data_AF-A0A6L5QQ75-F1
#
_entry.id   AF-A0A6L5QQ75-F1
#
_cell.length_a   1.000
_cell.length_b   1.000
_cell.length_c   1.000
_cell.angle_alpha   90.00
_cell.angle_beta   90.00
_cell.angle_gamma   90.00
#
_symmetry.space_group_name_H-M   'P 1'
#
loop_
_entity.id
_entity.type
_entity.pdbx_description
1 polymer ?
#
loop_
_entity_poly.entity_id
_entity_poly.type
_entity_poly.pdbx_seq_one_letter_code
_entity_poly.pdbx_strand_id
1 'polypeptide(L)'
;MPIRSTTAIAVTAVLCSGCGPAPSVAILGAYFPGWMLCALLGIALTVLLHLLAGAAGLHRPGGPPLLYPLLALLCATLLWLFLFRGL
;
A
#
# COMPACT_ATOMS: atom_id res chain seq x y z
N MET A 1 -29.00 45.74 -3.54
CA MET A 1 -28.19 45.06 -2.50
C MET A 1 -27.66 43.72 -3.03
N PRO A 2 -26.56 43.68 -3.81
CA PRO A 2 -26.03 42.45 -4.42
C PRO A 2 -25.03 41.67 -3.53
N ILE A 3 -24.62 42.25 -2.39
CA ILE A 3 -23.51 41.79 -1.54
C ILE A 3 -23.72 40.38 -0.95
N ARG A 4 -24.97 39.94 -0.78
CA ARG A 4 -25.31 38.63 -0.19
C ARG A 4 -25.15 37.45 -1.16
N SER A 5 -25.16 37.71 -2.47
CA SER A 5 -25.01 36.68 -3.50
C SER A 5 -23.54 36.32 -3.74
N THR A 6 -22.66 37.33 -3.75
CA THR A 6 -21.23 37.14 -4.01
C THR A 6 -20.54 36.32 -2.91
N THR A 7 -20.92 36.51 -1.65
CA THR A 7 -20.40 35.72 -0.53
C THR A 7 -20.83 34.26 -0.58
N ALA A 8 -22.08 33.98 -0.96
CA ALA A 8 -22.57 32.61 -1.12
C ALA A 8 -21.84 31.86 -2.24
N ILE A 9 -21.56 32.53 -3.36
CA ILE A 9 -20.80 31.96 -4.48
C ILE A 9 -19.36 31.66 -4.08
N ALA A 10 -18.70 32.58 -3.37
CA ALA A 10 -17.33 32.39 -2.89
C ALA A 10 -17.20 31.23 -1.91
N VAL A 11 -18.14 31.11 -0.95
CA VAL A 11 -18.17 29.99 0.01
C VAL A 11 -18.35 28.65 -0.71
N THR A 12 -19.26 28.60 -1.68
CA THR A 12 -19.51 27.38 -2.46
C THR A 12 -18.29 26.99 -3.30
N ALA A 13 -17.61 27.96 -3.91
CA ALA A 13 -16.39 27.72 -4.69
C ALA A 13 -15.24 27.17 -3.83
N VAL A 14 -15.07 27.67 -2.60
CA VAL A 14 -14.06 27.14 -1.65
C VAL A 14 -14.41 25.73 -1.19
N LEU A 15 -15.69 25.43 -0.94
CA LEU A 15 -16.12 24.08 -0.55
C LEU A 15 -15.96 23.06 -1.70
N CYS A 16 -16.06 23.49 -2.96
CA CYS A 16 -15.88 22.64 -4.14
C CYS A 16 -14.45 22.63 -4.72
N SER A 17 -13.49 23.34 -4.13
CA SER A 17 -12.12 23.41 -4.67
C SER A 17 -11.37 22.06 -4.63
N GLY A 18 -11.88 21.08 -3.88
CA GLY A 18 -11.38 19.71 -3.83
C GLY A 18 -12.02 18.74 -4.83
N CYS A 19 -13.00 19.15 -5.65
CA CYS A 19 -13.70 18.28 -6.61
C CYS A 19 -12.88 17.94 -7.88
N GLY A 20 -11.57 18.19 -7.88
CA GLY A 20 -10.67 17.83 -8.97
C GLY A 20 -10.08 16.42 -8.80
N PRO A 21 -9.48 15.85 -9.86
CA PRO A 21 -8.67 14.65 -9.73
C PRO A 21 -7.59 14.86 -8.66
N ALA A 22 -7.54 13.99 -7.65
CA ALA A 22 -6.49 14.05 -6.65
C ALA A 22 -5.13 13.91 -7.35
N PRO A 23 -4.16 14.81 -7.10
CA PRO A 23 -2.86 14.73 -7.75
C PRO A 23 -2.19 13.41 -7.35
N SER A 24 -1.93 12.56 -8.35
CA SER A 24 -1.20 11.32 -8.17
C SER A 24 0.29 11.61 -8.01
N VAL A 25 0.67 12.03 -6.80
CA VAL A 25 2.08 12.25 -6.46
C VAL A 25 2.72 10.89 -6.24
N ALA A 26 3.48 10.41 -7.23
CA ALA A 26 4.28 9.20 -7.11
C ALA A 26 5.46 9.47 -6.16
N ILE A 27 5.28 9.16 -4.88
CA ILE A 27 6.35 9.20 -3.88
C ILE A 27 7.27 8.01 -4.14
N LEU A 28 8.32 8.19 -4.94
CA LEU A 28 9.51 7.35 -5.22
C LEU A 28 9.42 5.80 -5.08
N GLY A 29 8.25 5.20 -5.23
CA GLY A 29 7.98 3.78 -4.97
C GLY A 29 6.52 3.46 -4.66
N ALA A 30 5.72 4.43 -4.23
CA ALA A 30 4.26 4.29 -4.09
C ALA A 30 3.54 4.49 -5.44
N TYR A 31 4.05 3.90 -6.52
CA TYR A 31 3.38 3.94 -7.82
C TYR A 31 2.16 3.05 -7.77
N PHE A 32 0.97 3.63 -7.83
CA PHE A 32 -0.25 2.85 -8.00
C PHE A 32 -0.23 2.16 -9.38
N PRO A 33 -0.48 0.84 -9.51
CA PRO A 33 -0.83 -0.17 -8.47
C PRO A 33 0.35 -1.09 -8.05
N GLY A 34 1.58 -0.80 -8.44
CA GLY A 34 2.72 -1.73 -8.32
C GLY A 34 2.99 -2.20 -6.89
N TRP A 35 3.01 -1.30 -5.91
CA TRP A 35 3.36 -1.65 -4.53
C TRP A 35 2.26 -2.49 -3.87
N MET A 36 0.99 -2.24 -4.24
CA MET A 36 -0.15 -3.05 -3.82
C MET A 36 -0.02 -4.46 -4.35
N LEU A 37 0.32 -4.61 -5.65
CA LEU A 37 0.55 -5.92 -6.25
C LEU A 37 1.70 -6.67 -5.57
N CYS A 38 2.82 -5.99 -5.32
CA CYS A 38 3.96 -6.57 -4.60
C CYS A 38 3.61 -6.96 -3.15
N ALA A 39 2.82 -6.15 -2.45
CA ALA A 39 2.36 -6.47 -1.09
C ALA A 39 1.46 -7.69 -1.09
N LEU A 40 0.47 -7.77 -1.99
CA LEU A 40 -0.42 -8.92 -2.15
C LEU A 40 0.37 -10.20 -2.45
N LEU A 41 1.27 -10.16 -3.44
CA LEU A 41 2.09 -11.31 -3.80
C LEU A 41 3.07 -11.70 -2.68
N GLY A 42 3.66 -10.72 -1.98
CA GLY A 42 4.57 -10.96 -0.85
C GLY A 42 3.87 -11.62 0.34
N ILE A 43 2.62 -11.22 0.63
CA ILE A 43 1.78 -11.87 1.64
C ILE A 43 1.44 -13.30 1.20
N ALA A 44 1.03 -13.51 -0.06
CA ALA A 44 0.72 -14.83 -0.59
C ALA A 44 1.92 -15.79 -0.48
N LEU A 45 3.12 -15.32 -0.82
CA LEU A 45 4.37 -16.08 -0.69
C LEU A 45 4.68 -16.41 0.78
N THR A 46 4.44 -15.48 1.69
CA THR A 46 4.63 -15.68 3.13
C THR A 46 3.68 -16.74 3.69
N VAL A 47 2.43 -16.75 3.24
CA VAL A 47 1.47 -17.80 3.59
C VAL A 47 1.94 -19.16 3.05
N LEU A 48 2.42 -19.21 1.80
CA LEU A 48 2.95 -20.45 1.23
C LEU A 48 4.15 -20.98 2.04
N LEU A 49 5.09 -20.11 2.41
CA LEU A 49 6.23 -20.47 3.26
C LEU A 49 5.79 -20.95 4.64
N HIS A 50 4.76 -20.33 5.23
CA HIS A 50 4.19 -20.77 6.50
C HIS A 50 3.58 -22.17 6.40
N LEU A 51 2.82 -22.45 5.34
CA LEU A 51 2.23 -23.77 5.10
C LEU A 51 3.32 -24.84 4.87
N LEU A 52 4.35 -24.52 4.09
CA LEU A 52 5.50 -25.40 3.87
C LEU A 52 6.27 -25.67 5.16
N ALA A 53 6.47 -24.65 6.00
CA ALA A 53 7.10 -24.81 7.30
C ALA A 53 6.26 -25.69 8.24
N GLY A 54 4.94 -25.57 8.19
CA GLY A 54 4.01 -26.46 8.90
C GLY A 54 4.12 -27.91 8.40
N ALA A 55 4.12 -28.12 7.08
CA ALA A 55 4.27 -29.44 6.47
C ALA A 55 5.63 -30.10 6.78
N ALA A 56 6.69 -29.30 6.90
CA ALA A 56 8.03 -29.77 7.27
C ALA A 56 8.22 -30.00 8.79
N GLY A 57 7.19 -29.76 9.61
CA GLY A 57 7.27 -29.89 11.07
C GLY A 57 8.15 -28.82 11.74
N LEU A 58 8.43 -27.71 11.04
CA LEU A 58 9.31 -26.64 11.52
C LEU A 58 8.57 -25.60 12.38
N HIS A 59 7.29 -25.85 12.69
CA HIS A 59 6.49 -24.94 13.49
C HIS A 59 6.97 -24.94 14.94
N ARG A 60 7.70 -23.89 15.33
CA ARG A 60 8.16 -23.72 16.72
C ARG A 60 7.09 -22.95 17.51
N PRO A 61 6.47 -23.57 18.52
CA PRO A 61 5.53 -22.85 19.38
C PRO A 61 6.25 -21.70 20.10
N GLY A 62 5.67 -20.51 20.06
CA GLY A 62 6.25 -19.30 20.66
C GLY A 62 7.23 -18.52 19.80
N GLY A 63 7.13 -18.60 18.46
CA GLY A 63 7.93 -17.78 17.55
C GLY A 63 7.73 -16.26 17.75
N PRO A 64 8.69 -15.41 17.32
CA PRO A 64 8.58 -13.96 17.44
C PRO A 64 7.30 -13.43 16.77
N PRO A 65 6.54 -12.51 17.40
CA PRO A 65 5.26 -12.04 16.87
C PRO A 65 5.41 -11.30 15.52
N LEU A 66 6.60 -10.79 15.25
CA LEU A 66 6.94 -10.01 14.08
C LEU A 66 7.50 -10.85 12.91
N LEU A 67 7.67 -12.18 13.08
CA LEU A 67 8.29 -13.02 12.06
C LEU A 67 7.54 -12.97 10.71
N TYR A 68 6.23 -13.24 10.72
CA TYR A 68 5.41 -13.27 9.51
C TYR A 68 5.23 -11.88 8.86
N PRO A 69 4.98 -10.78 9.59
CA PRO A 69 4.90 -9.47 8.95
C PRO A 69 6.24 -9.01 8.39
N LEU A 70 7.38 -9.30 9.04
CA LEU A 70 8.70 -9.03 8.43
C LEU A 70 8.95 -9.88 7.20
N LEU A 71 8.55 -11.15 7.22
CA LEU A 71 8.69 -12.04 6.07
C LEU A 71 7.84 -11.56 4.88
N ALA A 72 6.62 -11.09 5.14
CA ALA A 72 5.76 -10.49 4.13
C ALA A 72 6.35 -9.20 3.57
N LEU A 73 6.88 -8.32 4.43
CA LEU A 73 7.56 -7.10 4.02
C LEU A 73 8.81 -7.39 3.18
N LEU A 74 9.61 -8.37 3.59
CA LEU A 74 10.79 -8.83 2.86
C LEU A 74 10.40 -9.37 1.48
N CYS A 75 9.41 -10.27 1.39
CA CYS A 75 8.95 -10.82 0.12
C CYS A 75 8.40 -9.71 -0.80
N ALA A 76 7.58 -8.80 -0.28
CA ALA A 76 7.04 -7.69 -1.03
C ALA A 76 8.13 -6.75 -1.56
N THR A 77 9.15 -6.47 -0.73
CA THR A 77 10.28 -5.62 -1.11
C THR A 77 11.17 -6.31 -2.16
N LEU A 78 11.43 -7.61 -2.02
CA LEU A 78 12.17 -8.39 -3.02
C LEU A 78 11.44 -8.43 -4.36
N LEU A 79 10.13 -8.67 -4.34
CA LEU A 79 9.29 -8.62 -5.56
C LEU A 79 9.32 -7.24 -6.20
N TRP A 80 9.25 -6.18 -5.38
CA TRP A 80 9.36 -4.82 -5.87
C TRP A 80 10.71 -4.56 -6.55
N LEU A 81 11.81 -4.96 -5.90
CA LEU A 81 13.15 -4.79 -6.45
C LEU A 81 13.34 -5.58 -7.74
N PHE A 82 12.87 -6.82 -7.78
CA PHE A 82 12.97 -7.70 -8.95
C PHE A 82 12.16 -7.16 -10.14
N LEU A 83 10.91 -6.74 -9.91
CA LEU A 83 10.01 -6.30 -10.98
C LEU A 83 10.29 -4.87 -11.47
N PHE A 84 10.68 -3.96 -10.58
CA PHE A 84 10.78 -2.53 -10.89
C PHE A 84 12.20 -1.97 -10.87
N ARG A 85 13.13 -2.60 -10.16
CA ARG A 85 14.53 -2.13 -10.06
C ARG A 85 15.56 -3.04 -10.72
N GLY A 86 15.15 -4.19 -11.27
CA GLY A 86 16.02 -5.07 -12.04
C GLY A 86 17.22 -5.54 -11.23
N LEU A 87 16.95 -6.20 -10.11
CA LEU A 87 17.97 -7.04 -9.46
C LEU A 87 18.61 -7.97 -10.51
#